data_AF-A0A2V7YQ65-F1
#
_entry.id   AF-A0A2V7YQ65-F1
#
_cell.length_a   1.000
_cell.length_b   1.000
_cell.length_c   1.000
_cell.angle_alpha   90.00
_cell.angle_beta   90.00
_cell.angle_gamma   90.00
#
_symmetry.space_group_name_H-M   'P 1'
#
loop_
_entity.id
_entity.type
_entity.pdbx_description
1 polymer ?
#
loop_
_entity_poly.entity_id
_entity_poly.type
_entity_poly.pdbx_seq_one_letter_code
_entity_poly.pdbx_strand_id
1 'polypeptide(L)'
;MISLPDLRSNAALLKLDLYCKGVRLDDSCLVEEDGGRKILRTRAGLGSGLEMILPGGLWTNVPVTEHFAAYSPYTLHREAGRYLVRWHGEDVTAVTLSPRPGWYDRPTSTGKPMTRIGTLQGTYLGIYQAKVCEYWTAKPEKVNCKFCSVGLNLGIDDADDKSIDEVMEVVRAAREESGITYVDFNTGHYEGDTYLDILEPFIVRIKRELGLLVGVQTPPHRDLRRYDHLRAIGVNRVSFCFEIFDRQLFEEICPGKHAEYGLDHYLEAVRYCAALTRKGPRDEPWVTNGEIIAGLEPPESSIRAIDWITSVGAVPTVCVFRPLTGTDLQNAEPPETEEMIPVFRRLFEACMEKGLPIGVAPNIHVSLVMLPEECRALSSHRYPLQTLKLRAMAKVFGRRFNKRLERMSAAPAVSAPETAAAESVM
;
A
#
# COMPACT_ATOMS: atom_id res chain seq x y z
N MET A 1 2.29 29.70 -0.96
CA MET A 1 0.83 29.59 -0.84
C MET A 1 0.28 29.01 -2.12
N ILE A 2 -0.29 27.82 -2.01
CA ILE A 2 -1.01 27.14 -3.09
C ILE A 2 -2.24 27.96 -3.51
N SER A 3 -2.47 28.11 -4.82
CA SER A 3 -3.60 28.85 -5.37
C SER A 3 -4.60 27.93 -6.10
N LEU A 4 -5.84 28.40 -6.30
CA LEU A 4 -6.86 27.68 -7.05
C LEU A 4 -6.41 27.30 -8.49
N PRO A 5 -5.75 28.18 -9.27
CA PRO A 5 -5.14 27.78 -10.55
C PRO A 5 -4.14 26.63 -10.45
N ASP A 6 -3.34 26.57 -9.38
CA ASP A 6 -2.38 25.47 -9.19
C ASP A 6 -3.12 24.15 -8.96
N LEU A 7 -4.15 24.15 -8.11
CA LEU A 7 -4.97 22.98 -7.81
C LEU A 7 -5.73 22.47 -9.03
N ARG A 8 -6.24 23.36 -9.88
CA ARG A 8 -6.94 23.02 -11.13
C ARG A 8 -6.01 22.45 -12.20
N SER A 9 -4.76 22.90 -12.24
CA SER A 9 -3.81 22.54 -13.31
C SER A 9 -2.90 21.36 -12.95
N ASN A 10 -2.75 21.03 -11.66
CA ASN A 10 -1.83 20.00 -11.19
C ASN A 10 -2.52 18.97 -10.29
N ALA A 11 -2.98 17.87 -10.89
CA ALA A 11 -3.64 16.78 -10.17
C ALA A 11 -2.76 16.11 -9.09
N ALA A 12 -1.43 16.12 -9.25
CA ALA A 12 -0.51 15.58 -8.25
C ALA A 12 -0.45 16.49 -7.01
N LEU A 13 -0.41 17.82 -7.21
CA LEU A 13 -0.51 18.79 -6.13
C LEU A 13 -1.87 18.69 -5.43
N LEU A 14 -2.96 18.58 -6.19
CA LEU A 14 -4.30 18.37 -5.60
C LEU A 14 -4.37 17.09 -4.77
N LYS A 15 -3.83 15.96 -5.28
CA LYS A 15 -3.76 14.70 -4.52
C LYS A 15 -3.00 14.88 -3.21
N LEU A 16 -1.85 15.54 -3.24
CA LEU A 16 -1.04 15.81 -2.06
C LEU A 16 -1.74 16.73 -1.05
N ASP A 17 -2.37 17.81 -1.53
CA ASP A 17 -3.09 18.75 -0.66
C ASP A 17 -4.31 18.10 -0.01
N LEU A 18 -5.02 17.23 -0.73
CA LEU A 18 -6.11 16.43 -0.18
C LEU A 18 -5.64 15.42 0.88
N TYR A 19 -4.43 14.87 0.77
CA TYR A 19 -3.87 14.02 1.83
C TYR A 19 -3.59 14.79 3.11
N CYS A 20 -3.14 16.04 3.00
CA CYS A 20 -2.82 16.89 4.14
C CYS A 20 -4.09 17.48 4.78
N LYS A 21 -5.09 17.85 3.98
CA LYS A 21 -6.24 18.64 4.45
C LYS A 21 -7.56 17.87 4.53
N GLY A 22 -7.64 16.69 3.91
CA GLY A 22 -8.89 15.94 3.80
C GLY A 22 -9.94 16.64 2.95
N VAL A 23 -11.18 16.16 3.02
CA VAL A 23 -12.35 16.79 2.38
C VAL A 23 -13.58 16.64 3.26
N ARG A 24 -14.42 17.68 3.33
CA ARG A 24 -15.76 17.56 3.91
C ARG A 24 -16.75 17.01 2.90
N LEU A 25 -17.62 16.11 3.32
CA LEU A 25 -18.73 15.63 2.50
C LEU A 25 -19.93 16.56 2.67
N ASP A 26 -20.46 17.06 1.56
CA ASP A 26 -21.77 17.73 1.54
C ASP A 26 -22.90 16.70 1.67
N ASP A 27 -24.04 17.11 2.23
CA ASP A 27 -25.21 16.25 2.45
C ASP A 27 -25.77 15.66 1.15
N SER A 28 -25.44 16.24 -0.02
CA SER A 28 -25.78 15.69 -1.32
C SER A 28 -25.07 14.37 -1.66
N CYS A 29 -23.94 14.05 -1.00
CA CYS A 29 -23.12 12.90 -1.33
C CYS A 29 -23.74 11.56 -0.91
N LEU A 30 -23.99 10.67 -1.87
CA LEU A 30 -24.54 9.33 -1.66
C LEU A 30 -23.53 8.26 -2.12
N VAL A 31 -22.37 8.22 -1.46
CA VAL A 31 -21.19 7.48 -1.91
C VAL A 31 -21.49 5.99 -2.16
N GLU A 32 -22.11 5.30 -1.20
CA GLU A 32 -22.40 3.86 -1.35
C GLU A 32 -23.49 3.60 -2.41
N GLU A 33 -24.52 4.45 -2.47
CA GLU A 33 -25.64 4.31 -3.40
C GLU A 33 -25.20 4.54 -4.85
N ASP A 34 -24.25 5.44 -5.06
CA ASP A 34 -23.64 5.70 -6.37
C ASP A 34 -22.51 4.71 -6.72
N GLY A 35 -22.38 3.59 -5.97
CA GLY A 35 -21.44 2.51 -6.27
C GLY A 35 -20.00 2.74 -5.81
N GLY A 36 -19.77 3.74 -4.96
CA GLY A 36 -18.48 3.99 -4.32
C GLY A 36 -18.16 2.98 -3.22
N ARG A 37 -16.86 2.79 -2.96
CA ARG A 37 -16.40 1.99 -1.81
C ARG A 37 -16.85 2.63 -0.51
N LYS A 38 -17.27 1.80 0.45
CA LYS A 38 -17.65 2.23 1.80
C LYS A 38 -16.48 2.91 2.48
N ILE A 39 -16.77 3.98 3.21
CA ILE A 39 -15.82 4.66 4.08
C ILE A 39 -15.69 3.80 5.35
N LEU A 40 -14.70 2.92 5.36
CA LEU A 40 -14.46 1.97 6.46
C LEU A 40 -13.03 2.08 6.90
N ARG A 41 -12.78 2.11 8.20
CA ARG A 41 -11.41 1.98 8.69
C ARG A 41 -10.91 0.56 8.39
N THR A 42 -10.06 0.42 7.37
CA THR A 42 -9.47 -0.88 6.99
C THR A 42 -8.21 -1.17 7.80
N ARG A 43 -7.77 -2.44 7.78
CA ARG A 43 -6.56 -2.93 8.47
C ARG A 43 -5.26 -2.24 8.00
N ALA A 44 -5.28 -1.46 6.92
CA ALA A 44 -4.10 -0.89 6.26
C ALA A 44 -3.52 0.37 6.88
N GLY A 45 -3.79 0.63 8.16
CA GLY A 45 -3.24 1.77 8.88
C GLY A 45 -3.87 3.12 8.49
N LEU A 46 -4.26 3.37 7.23
CA LEU A 46 -4.79 4.65 6.73
C LEU A 46 -6.21 4.56 6.15
N GLY A 47 -6.90 3.44 6.37
CA GLY A 47 -8.06 3.01 5.57
C GLY A 47 -9.35 3.81 5.66
N SER A 48 -9.50 4.80 6.54
CA SER A 48 -10.78 5.48 6.82
C SER A 48 -11.15 6.63 5.86
N GLY A 49 -10.40 6.84 4.78
CA GLY A 49 -10.73 7.86 3.78
C GLY A 49 -11.74 7.43 2.72
N LEU A 50 -12.29 8.42 2.00
CA LEU A 50 -13.05 8.21 0.78
C LEU A 50 -12.11 7.86 -0.38
N GLU A 51 -12.34 6.71 -1.01
CA GLU A 51 -11.61 6.37 -2.23
C GLU A 51 -12.28 6.96 -3.49
N MET A 52 -11.51 7.76 -4.21
CA MET A 52 -11.92 8.38 -5.46
C MET A 52 -10.75 8.47 -6.44
N ILE A 53 -11.08 8.80 -7.69
CA ILE A 53 -10.16 8.91 -8.82
C ILE A 53 -10.19 10.36 -9.30
N LEU A 54 -9.04 11.02 -9.19
CA LEU A 54 -8.81 12.38 -9.69
C LEU A 54 -8.51 12.34 -11.22
N PRO A 55 -8.57 13.48 -11.93
CA PRO A 55 -8.17 13.55 -13.33
C PRO A 55 -6.80 12.94 -13.59
N GLY A 56 -6.64 12.29 -14.76
CA GLY A 56 -5.42 11.57 -15.11
C GLY A 56 -5.31 10.17 -14.52
N GLY A 57 -6.36 9.68 -13.85
CA GLY A 57 -6.39 8.33 -13.28
C GLY A 57 -5.60 8.20 -11.98
N LEU A 58 -5.51 9.30 -11.20
CA LEU A 58 -4.83 9.32 -9.91
C LEU A 58 -5.80 8.82 -8.84
N TRP A 59 -5.65 7.56 -8.44
CA TRP A 59 -6.43 6.96 -7.37
C TRP A 59 -5.99 7.57 -6.04
N THR A 60 -6.93 7.90 -5.17
CA THR A 60 -6.65 8.55 -3.89
C THR A 60 -7.65 8.10 -2.84
N ASN A 61 -7.18 7.94 -1.61
CA ASN A 61 -7.96 7.73 -0.40
C ASN A 61 -7.85 9.03 0.41
N VAL A 62 -8.89 9.85 0.40
CA VAL A 62 -8.87 11.18 1.02
C VAL A 62 -9.51 11.12 2.41
N PRO A 63 -8.85 11.67 3.45
CA PRO A 63 -9.43 11.77 4.79
C PRO A 63 -10.77 12.50 4.79
N VAL A 64 -11.78 11.91 5.43
CA VAL A 64 -13.15 12.47 5.54
C VAL A 64 -13.75 12.29 6.93
N THR A 65 -13.15 11.43 7.77
CA THR A 65 -13.68 11.07 9.10
C THR A 65 -12.79 11.54 10.25
N GLU A 66 -11.55 11.89 9.92
CA GLU A 66 -10.51 12.34 10.82
C GLU A 66 -10.80 13.77 11.30
N HIS A 67 -10.40 14.11 12.53
CA HIS A 67 -10.76 15.39 13.14
C HIS A 67 -10.36 16.60 12.29
N PHE A 68 -9.15 16.59 11.73
CA PHE A 68 -8.65 17.69 10.89
C PHE A 68 -9.46 17.88 9.60
N ALA A 69 -10.09 16.82 9.06
CA ALA A 69 -10.86 16.91 7.82
C ALA A 69 -12.14 17.77 7.99
N ALA A 70 -12.65 17.91 9.22
CA ALA A 70 -13.76 18.81 9.52
C ALA A 70 -13.43 20.29 9.19
N TYR A 71 -12.15 20.66 9.29
CA TYR A 71 -11.65 22.01 9.00
C TYR A 71 -11.14 22.17 7.56
N SER A 72 -11.24 21.14 6.72
CA SER A 72 -10.73 21.15 5.35
C SER A 72 -11.24 22.35 4.54
N PRO A 73 -10.41 23.04 3.74
CA PRO A 73 -10.94 24.03 2.79
C PRO A 73 -11.72 23.37 1.64
N TYR A 74 -11.64 22.04 1.52
CA TYR A 74 -12.31 21.27 0.49
C TYR A 74 -13.69 20.78 0.92
N THR A 75 -14.62 20.81 -0.03
CA THR A 75 -15.92 20.14 0.08
C THR A 75 -16.18 19.31 -1.17
N LEU A 76 -16.71 18.10 -0.99
CA LEU A 76 -17.17 17.25 -2.08
C LEU A 76 -18.68 17.39 -2.22
N HIS A 77 -19.15 17.65 -3.44
CA HIS A 77 -20.57 17.84 -3.76
C HIS A 77 -21.00 16.81 -4.80
N ARG A 78 -22.26 16.36 -4.73
CA ARG A 78 -22.88 15.54 -5.76
C ARG A 78 -23.94 16.35 -6.52
N GLU A 79 -23.65 16.67 -7.78
CA GLU A 79 -24.52 17.47 -8.64
C GLU A 79 -24.83 16.71 -9.93
N ALA A 80 -26.12 16.50 -10.22
CA ALA A 80 -26.59 15.76 -11.39
C ALA A 80 -25.87 14.40 -11.60
N GLY A 81 -25.65 13.66 -10.50
CA GLY A 81 -24.99 12.35 -10.50
C GLY A 81 -23.46 12.39 -10.67
N ARG A 82 -22.84 13.57 -10.60
CA ARG A 82 -21.38 13.74 -10.67
C ARG A 82 -20.83 14.29 -9.37
N TYR A 83 -19.62 13.87 -9.02
CA TYR A 83 -18.92 14.33 -7.83
C TYR A 83 -17.94 15.45 -8.17
N LEU A 84 -17.99 16.55 -7.44
CA LEU A 84 -17.22 17.77 -7.68
C LEU A 84 -16.51 18.21 -6.41
N VAL A 85 -15.17 18.31 -6.48
CA VAL A 85 -14.36 18.88 -5.40
C VAL A 85 -14.36 20.40 -5.57
N ARG A 86 -14.71 21.11 -4.50
CA ARG A 86 -14.61 22.57 -4.37
C ARG A 86 -13.58 22.95 -3.33
N TRP A 87 -12.91 24.09 -3.52
CA TRP A 87 -11.96 24.68 -2.58
C TRP A 87 -12.44 26.09 -2.23
N HIS A 88 -12.76 26.33 -0.95
CA HIS A 88 -13.39 27.58 -0.51
C HIS A 88 -14.65 27.98 -1.32
N GLY A 89 -15.45 26.98 -1.72
CA GLY A 89 -16.67 27.18 -2.52
C GLY A 89 -16.46 27.24 -4.04
N GLU A 90 -15.22 27.36 -4.50
CA GLU A 90 -14.88 27.41 -5.93
C GLU A 90 -14.60 26.02 -6.50
N ASP A 91 -15.13 25.71 -7.68
CA ASP A 91 -14.96 24.41 -8.34
C ASP A 91 -13.49 24.12 -8.66
N VAL A 92 -12.97 22.96 -8.27
CA VAL A 92 -11.60 22.53 -8.60
C VAL A 92 -11.63 21.50 -9.72
N THR A 93 -12.27 20.36 -9.47
CA THR A 93 -12.34 19.27 -10.46
C THR A 93 -13.48 18.31 -10.16
N ALA A 94 -14.05 17.73 -11.22
CA ALA A 94 -14.85 16.53 -11.10
C ALA A 94 -13.97 15.32 -10.72
N VAL A 95 -14.55 14.39 -9.97
CA VAL A 95 -13.93 13.14 -9.53
C VAL A 95 -14.87 11.97 -9.79
N THR A 96 -14.33 10.76 -9.83
CA THR A 96 -15.11 9.52 -9.90
C THR A 96 -14.91 8.73 -8.62
N LEU A 97 -15.97 8.17 -8.06
CA LEU A 97 -15.83 7.27 -6.91
C LEU A 97 -15.10 5.98 -7.35
N SER A 98 -14.21 5.47 -6.50
CA SER A 98 -13.62 4.16 -6.74
C SER A 98 -14.73 3.10 -6.66
N PRO A 99 -14.88 2.23 -7.68
CA PRO A 99 -15.99 1.28 -7.72
C PRO A 99 -15.90 0.27 -6.58
N ARG A 100 -17.02 0.04 -5.89
CA ARG A 100 -17.18 -1.05 -4.93
C ARG A 100 -17.29 -2.37 -5.67
N PRO A 101 -16.39 -3.34 -5.42
CA PRO A 101 -16.50 -4.64 -6.08
C PRO A 101 -17.68 -5.45 -5.54
N GLY A 102 -18.44 -6.08 -6.43
CA GLY A 102 -19.58 -6.94 -6.04
C GLY A 102 -19.16 -8.14 -5.19
N TRP A 103 -17.94 -8.61 -5.38
CA TRP A 103 -17.40 -9.73 -4.61
C TRP A 103 -17.18 -9.46 -3.12
N TYR A 104 -17.09 -8.20 -2.68
CA TYR A 104 -16.82 -7.87 -1.27
C TYR A 104 -17.81 -8.52 -0.30
N ASP A 105 -19.09 -8.54 -0.67
CA ASP A 105 -20.17 -8.99 0.19
C ASP A 105 -20.53 -10.47 -0.06
N ARG A 106 -19.86 -11.15 -1.00
CA ARG A 106 -20.05 -12.58 -1.21
C ARG A 106 -19.43 -13.38 -0.07
N PRO A 107 -20.06 -14.48 0.35
CA PRO A 107 -19.45 -15.40 1.30
C PRO A 107 -18.36 -16.24 0.62
N THR A 108 -17.30 -16.56 1.37
CA THR A 108 -16.40 -17.67 1.07
C THR A 108 -17.12 -19.01 1.29
N SER A 109 -16.49 -20.12 0.93
CA SER A 109 -16.95 -21.49 1.21
C SER A 109 -17.21 -21.75 2.71
N THR A 110 -16.54 -21.01 3.59
CA THR A 110 -16.70 -21.04 5.06
C THR A 110 -17.75 -20.04 5.58
N GLY A 111 -18.37 -19.25 4.70
CA GLY A 111 -19.40 -18.27 5.06
C GLY A 111 -18.90 -16.87 5.42
N LYS A 112 -17.57 -16.64 5.48
CA LYS A 112 -17.02 -15.31 5.79
C LYS A 112 -17.20 -14.37 4.59
N PRO A 113 -17.64 -13.11 4.77
CA PRO A 113 -17.64 -12.13 3.69
C PRO A 113 -16.23 -11.96 3.10
N MET A 114 -16.07 -11.98 1.78
CA MET A 114 -14.75 -11.88 1.14
C MET A 114 -13.99 -10.60 1.52
N THR A 115 -14.70 -9.50 1.81
CA THR A 115 -14.09 -8.25 2.31
C THR A 115 -13.36 -8.42 3.66
N ARG A 116 -13.65 -9.46 4.45
CA ARG A 116 -12.93 -9.80 5.70
C ARG A 116 -11.59 -10.49 5.43
N ILE A 117 -11.43 -11.09 4.24
CA ILE A 117 -10.22 -11.78 3.82
C ILE A 117 -9.26 -10.82 3.12
N GLY A 118 -9.75 -10.03 2.17
CA GLY A 118 -8.93 -9.09 1.39
C GLY A 118 -9.71 -7.86 0.95
N THR A 119 -8.99 -6.75 0.78
CA THR A 119 -9.57 -5.46 0.36
C THR A 119 -8.71 -4.83 -0.72
N LEU A 120 -9.34 -4.15 -1.68
CA LEU A 120 -8.61 -3.37 -2.68
C LEU A 120 -8.08 -2.06 -2.08
N GLN A 121 -6.84 -1.73 -2.41
CA GLN A 121 -6.21 -0.44 -2.11
C GLN A 121 -5.79 0.18 -3.44
N GLY A 122 -6.66 1.03 -4.00
CA GLY A 122 -6.63 1.30 -5.44
C GLY A 122 -7.00 0.04 -6.22
N THR A 123 -6.06 -0.51 -7.00
CA THR A 123 -6.27 -1.69 -7.86
C THR A 123 -5.59 -2.97 -7.40
N TYR A 124 -4.75 -2.95 -6.36
CA TYR A 124 -4.17 -4.19 -5.82
C TYR A 124 -5.01 -4.74 -4.66
N LEU A 125 -4.90 -6.04 -4.46
CA LEU A 125 -5.54 -6.75 -3.34
C LEU A 125 -4.59 -6.82 -2.15
N GLY A 126 -4.92 -6.12 -1.06
CA GLY A 126 -4.23 -6.22 0.22
C GLY A 126 -4.84 -7.32 1.09
N ILE A 127 -3.98 -8.20 1.64
CA ILE A 127 -4.37 -9.28 2.55
C ILE A 127 -3.52 -9.19 3.82
N TYR A 128 -4.19 -9.08 4.96
CA TYR A 128 -3.57 -9.08 6.29
C TYR A 128 -3.70 -10.47 6.88
N GLN A 129 -2.72 -11.33 6.61
CA GLN A 129 -2.81 -12.76 6.98
C GLN A 129 -2.63 -12.98 8.49
N ALA A 130 -1.87 -12.12 9.15
CA ALA A 130 -1.40 -12.38 10.51
C ALA A 130 -2.23 -11.68 11.60
N LYS A 131 -1.99 -12.06 12.87
CA LYS A 131 -2.73 -11.61 14.06
C LYS A 131 -2.53 -10.11 14.34
N VAL A 132 -3.07 -9.58 15.44
CA VAL A 132 -2.72 -8.22 15.88
C VAL A 132 -1.20 -8.13 16.10
N CYS A 133 -0.56 -7.07 15.58
CA CYS A 133 0.86 -6.80 15.84
C CYS A 133 1.11 -6.76 17.36
N GLU A 134 2.07 -7.56 17.85
CA GLU A 134 2.22 -7.82 19.29
C GLU A 134 2.62 -6.60 20.13
N TYR A 135 3.13 -5.54 19.49
CA TYR A 135 3.35 -4.26 20.17
C TYR A 135 2.05 -3.66 20.75
N TRP A 136 0.89 -3.98 20.19
CA TRP A 136 -0.42 -3.56 20.73
C TRP A 136 -0.86 -4.38 21.95
N THR A 137 -0.37 -5.61 22.07
CA THR A 137 -0.77 -6.55 23.12
C THR A 137 0.28 -6.69 24.23
N ALA A 138 1.44 -6.05 24.08
CA ALA A 138 2.52 -6.00 25.06
C ALA A 138 2.01 -5.59 26.46
N LYS A 139 2.66 -6.15 27.49
CA LYS A 139 2.33 -5.94 28.91
C LYS A 139 3.59 -5.52 29.69
N PRO A 140 3.48 -4.66 30.72
CA PRO A 140 2.25 -4.10 31.29
C PRO A 140 1.58 -3.03 30.44
N GLU A 141 2.33 -2.38 29.53
CA GLU A 141 1.85 -1.32 28.65
C GLU A 141 2.12 -1.67 27.18
N LYS A 142 1.26 -1.18 26.29
CA LYS A 142 1.44 -1.30 24.84
C LYS A 142 2.65 -0.47 24.39
N VAL A 143 3.36 -0.93 23.36
CA VAL A 143 4.53 -0.27 22.76
C VAL A 143 4.39 -0.09 21.25
N ASN A 144 3.14 -0.05 20.76
CA ASN A 144 2.84 0.18 19.34
C ASN A 144 3.40 1.52 18.86
N CYS A 145 3.59 1.63 17.54
CA CYS A 145 3.91 2.93 16.94
C CYS A 145 2.77 3.92 17.22
N LYS A 146 3.10 5.15 17.64
CA LYS A 146 2.12 6.15 18.13
C LYS A 146 1.10 6.58 17.08
N PHE A 147 1.46 6.53 15.78
CA PHE A 147 0.57 6.84 14.65
C PHE A 147 -0.32 5.65 14.22
N CYS A 148 -0.01 4.43 14.67
CA CYS A 148 -0.63 3.23 14.13
C CYS A 148 -2.09 3.11 14.59
N SER A 149 -2.98 2.68 13.70
CA SER A 149 -4.39 2.41 13.99
C SER A 149 -4.77 0.93 13.87
N VAL A 150 -3.83 0.06 13.50
CA VAL A 150 -4.09 -1.36 13.16
C VAL A 150 -4.74 -2.10 14.32
N GLY A 151 -4.24 -1.91 15.55
CA GLY A 151 -4.79 -2.55 16.74
C GLY A 151 -6.16 -2.03 17.19
N LEU A 152 -6.62 -0.88 16.67
CA LEU A 152 -7.96 -0.35 16.95
C LEU A 152 -9.05 -1.07 16.13
N ASN A 153 -8.65 -1.62 14.97
CA ASN A 153 -9.57 -2.28 14.04
C ASN A 153 -9.76 -3.77 14.34
N LEU A 154 -8.84 -4.34 15.10
CA LEU A 154 -8.85 -5.75 15.45
C LEU A 154 -9.59 -5.89 16.79
N GLY A 155 -10.91 -5.83 16.71
CA GLY A 155 -11.74 -6.44 17.75
C GLY A 155 -11.34 -7.90 17.89
N ILE A 156 -11.40 -8.41 19.13
CA ILE A 156 -11.00 -9.77 19.53
C ILE A 156 -11.64 -10.87 18.66
N ASP A 157 -12.73 -10.56 17.93
CA ASP A 157 -13.50 -11.49 17.09
C ASP A 157 -13.06 -11.58 15.61
N ASP A 158 -12.10 -10.78 15.14
CA ASP A 158 -11.59 -10.87 13.75
C ASP A 158 -10.30 -11.71 13.65
N ALA A 159 -10.03 -12.46 14.74
CA ALA A 159 -8.86 -13.29 15.01
C ALA A 159 -8.94 -14.71 14.41
N ASP A 160 -9.92 -14.96 13.53
CA ASP A 160 -9.97 -16.23 12.81
C ASP A 160 -8.87 -16.29 11.75
N ASP A 161 -8.02 -17.32 11.87
CA ASP A 161 -7.03 -17.64 10.86
C ASP A 161 -7.72 -17.76 9.48
N LYS A 162 -7.12 -17.12 8.47
CA LYS A 162 -7.60 -17.21 7.08
C LYS A 162 -7.00 -18.45 6.46
N SER A 163 -7.83 -19.36 5.99
CA SER A 163 -7.34 -20.55 5.30
C SER A 163 -6.77 -20.20 3.93
N ILE A 164 -5.91 -21.07 3.40
CA ILE A 164 -5.39 -20.93 2.03
C ILE A 164 -6.54 -20.90 1.02
N ASP A 165 -7.57 -21.73 1.21
CA ASP A 165 -8.71 -21.79 0.29
C ASP A 165 -9.56 -20.52 0.33
N GLU A 166 -9.84 -19.96 1.52
CA GLU A 166 -10.54 -18.67 1.66
C GLU A 166 -9.79 -17.55 0.92
N VAL A 167 -8.47 -17.46 1.10
CA VAL A 167 -7.63 -16.49 0.40
C VAL A 167 -7.69 -16.71 -1.12
N MET A 168 -7.58 -17.95 -1.57
CA MET A 168 -7.59 -18.25 -3.01
C MET A 168 -8.96 -17.97 -3.66
N GLU A 169 -10.07 -18.17 -2.95
CA GLU A 169 -11.41 -17.76 -3.41
C GLU A 169 -11.47 -16.24 -3.65
N VAL A 170 -10.98 -15.45 -2.69
CA VAL A 170 -10.96 -13.99 -2.79
C VAL A 170 -10.02 -13.50 -3.89
N VAL A 171 -8.82 -14.08 -4.01
CA VAL A 171 -7.86 -13.70 -5.06
C VAL A 171 -8.44 -14.01 -6.44
N ARG A 172 -9.15 -15.14 -6.63
CA ARG A 172 -9.81 -15.47 -7.90
C ARG A 172 -10.94 -14.50 -8.22
N ALA A 173 -11.83 -14.23 -7.26
CA ALA A 173 -12.92 -13.27 -7.41
C ALA A 173 -12.40 -11.86 -7.77
N ALA A 174 -11.37 -11.39 -7.07
CA ALA A 174 -10.76 -10.09 -7.33
C ALA A 174 -10.08 -10.04 -8.70
N ARG A 175 -9.46 -11.14 -9.15
CA ARG A 175 -8.86 -11.23 -10.49
C ARG A 175 -9.92 -11.19 -11.58
N GLU A 176 -11.01 -11.95 -11.42
CA GLU A 176 -12.08 -12.06 -12.40
C GLU A 176 -12.88 -10.76 -12.56
N GLU A 177 -13.28 -10.14 -11.44
CA GLU A 177 -14.18 -8.99 -11.48
C GLU A 177 -13.47 -7.64 -11.40
N SER A 178 -12.32 -7.57 -10.73
CA SER A 178 -11.58 -6.32 -10.52
C SER A 178 -10.28 -6.25 -11.32
N GLY A 179 -9.92 -7.32 -12.04
CA GLY A 179 -8.75 -7.34 -12.91
C GLY A 179 -7.42 -7.15 -12.18
N ILE A 180 -7.33 -7.57 -10.91
CA ILE A 180 -6.10 -7.39 -10.13
C ILE A 180 -4.92 -8.10 -10.82
N THR A 181 -3.76 -7.48 -10.76
CA THR A 181 -2.49 -8.02 -11.26
C THR A 181 -1.51 -8.32 -10.13
N TYR A 182 -1.83 -7.87 -8.90
CA TYR A 182 -0.95 -7.87 -7.74
C TYR A 182 -1.71 -8.15 -6.45
N VAL A 183 -1.13 -9.02 -5.63
CA VAL A 183 -1.57 -9.33 -4.26
C VAL A 183 -0.45 -8.92 -3.31
N ASP A 184 -0.77 -8.13 -2.29
CA ASP A 184 0.17 -7.66 -1.27
C ASP A 184 -0.19 -8.25 0.10
N PHE A 185 0.71 -9.06 0.65
CA PHE A 185 0.58 -9.58 2.00
C PHE A 185 1.22 -8.63 3.00
N ASN A 186 0.47 -8.28 4.04
CA ASN A 186 0.92 -7.39 5.09
C ASN A 186 0.96 -8.15 6.42
N THR A 187 2.06 -8.01 7.16
CA THR A 187 2.24 -8.66 8.46
C THR A 187 2.71 -7.67 9.52
N GLY A 188 2.17 -7.82 10.74
CA GLY A 188 2.71 -7.17 11.93
C GLY A 188 3.95 -7.89 12.47
N HIS A 189 4.46 -7.38 13.59
CA HIS A 189 5.45 -8.10 14.39
C HIS A 189 4.79 -9.20 15.23
N TYR A 190 5.45 -10.36 15.28
CA TYR A 190 5.14 -11.50 16.16
C TYR A 190 6.43 -12.13 16.67
N GLU A 191 6.38 -12.61 17.91
CA GLU A 191 7.44 -13.43 18.48
C GLU A 191 7.70 -14.70 17.65
N GLY A 192 8.98 -15.07 17.54
CA GLY A 192 9.42 -16.28 16.83
C GLY A 192 9.67 -16.11 15.32
N ASP A 193 9.45 -14.92 14.75
CA ASP A 193 9.78 -14.59 13.35
C ASP A 193 9.18 -15.52 12.27
N THR A 194 8.08 -16.22 12.58
CA THR A 194 7.45 -17.22 11.69
C THR A 194 6.58 -16.64 10.58
N TYR A 195 6.43 -15.31 10.51
CA TYR A 195 5.51 -14.63 9.59
C TYR A 195 5.84 -14.90 8.11
N LEU A 196 7.09 -15.11 7.73
CA LEU A 196 7.43 -15.47 6.34
C LEU A 196 7.00 -16.90 6.00
N ASP A 197 7.09 -17.82 6.96
CA ASP A 197 6.77 -19.23 6.79
C ASP A 197 5.27 -19.44 6.63
N ILE A 198 4.48 -18.66 7.39
CA ILE A 198 3.03 -18.63 7.28
C ILE A 198 2.58 -18.16 5.89
N LEU A 199 3.30 -17.21 5.27
CA LEU A 199 2.94 -16.66 3.96
C LEU A 199 3.32 -17.55 2.79
N GLU A 200 4.36 -18.38 2.91
CA GLU A 200 4.89 -19.18 1.82
C GLU A 200 3.83 -20.04 1.08
N PRO A 201 2.96 -20.80 1.78
CA PRO A 201 1.92 -21.59 1.11
C PRO A 201 0.98 -20.77 0.24
N PHE A 202 0.62 -19.55 0.68
CA PHE A 202 -0.24 -18.65 -0.09
C PHE A 202 0.49 -18.13 -1.33
N ILE A 203 1.74 -17.68 -1.17
CA ILE A 203 2.57 -17.15 -2.24
C ILE A 203 2.74 -18.21 -3.34
N VAL A 204 3.16 -19.43 -2.96
CA VAL A 204 3.39 -20.53 -3.90
C VAL A 204 2.09 -20.87 -4.65
N ARG A 205 0.95 -20.92 -3.95
CA ARG A 205 -0.33 -21.27 -4.57
C ARG A 205 -0.82 -20.19 -5.54
N ILE A 206 -0.74 -18.91 -5.18
CA ILE A 206 -1.09 -17.79 -6.07
C ILE A 206 -0.18 -17.81 -7.31
N LYS A 207 1.12 -18.01 -7.12
CA LYS A 207 2.09 -18.06 -8.23
C LYS A 207 1.83 -19.20 -9.19
N ARG A 208 1.56 -20.39 -8.65
CA ARG A 208 1.29 -21.60 -9.42
C ARG A 208 -0.03 -21.57 -10.16
N GLU A 209 -1.09 -21.07 -9.53
CA GLU A 209 -2.46 -21.17 -10.08
C GLU A 209 -2.89 -19.94 -10.88
N LEU A 210 -2.37 -18.76 -10.54
CA LEU A 210 -2.87 -17.49 -11.11
C LEU A 210 -1.79 -16.64 -11.77
N GLY A 211 -0.51 -16.84 -11.41
CA GLY A 211 0.62 -16.12 -11.99
C GLY A 211 0.65 -14.63 -11.69
N LEU A 212 -0.13 -14.19 -10.71
CA LEU A 212 -0.18 -12.80 -10.26
C LEU A 212 1.18 -12.38 -9.69
N LEU A 213 1.40 -11.08 -9.68
CA LEU A 213 2.49 -10.51 -8.90
C LEU A 213 2.15 -10.64 -7.42
N VAL A 214 3.15 -10.91 -6.58
CA VAL A 214 2.97 -11.07 -5.14
C VAL A 214 4.05 -10.27 -4.41
N GLY A 215 3.65 -9.52 -3.39
CA GLY A 215 4.58 -8.85 -2.50
C GLY A 215 4.28 -9.06 -1.04
N VAL A 216 5.27 -8.74 -0.22
CA VAL A 216 5.26 -8.92 1.23
C VAL A 216 5.76 -7.64 1.89
N GLN A 217 4.90 -6.99 2.65
CA GLN A 217 5.25 -5.93 3.58
C GLN A 217 5.35 -6.53 4.99
N THR A 218 6.52 -6.41 5.61
CA THR A 218 6.85 -7.14 6.84
C THR A 218 7.87 -6.37 7.69
N PRO A 219 7.90 -6.57 9.03
CA PRO A 219 9.12 -6.30 9.79
C PRO A 219 10.32 -7.08 9.23
N PRO A 220 11.55 -6.61 9.47
CA PRO A 220 12.77 -7.29 9.02
C PRO A 220 12.98 -8.58 9.80
N HIS A 221 13.20 -9.67 9.08
CA HIS A 221 13.58 -10.95 9.67
C HIS A 221 15.01 -10.88 10.22
N ARG A 222 15.26 -11.50 11.39
CA ARG A 222 16.60 -11.51 12.01
C ARG A 222 17.64 -12.17 11.12
N ASP A 223 17.30 -13.29 10.49
CA ASP A 223 18.08 -13.88 9.40
C ASP A 223 17.63 -13.34 8.04
N LEU A 224 18.40 -12.41 7.47
CA LEU A 224 18.08 -11.81 6.16
C LEU A 224 18.16 -12.80 4.99
N ARG A 225 18.81 -13.96 5.16
CA ARG A 225 18.89 -14.98 4.10
C ARG A 225 17.53 -15.62 3.81
N ARG A 226 16.53 -15.46 4.70
CA ARG A 226 15.15 -15.87 4.42
C ARG A 226 14.57 -15.16 3.18
N TYR A 227 15.05 -13.96 2.87
CA TYR A 227 14.63 -13.24 1.67
C TYR A 227 15.19 -13.83 0.37
N ASP A 228 16.31 -14.57 0.40
CA ASP A 228 16.77 -15.34 -0.75
C ASP A 228 15.74 -16.42 -1.15
N HIS A 229 15.12 -17.06 -0.15
CA HIS A 229 14.05 -18.04 -0.38
C HIS A 229 12.79 -17.40 -0.94
N LEU A 230 12.33 -16.28 -0.38
CA LEU A 230 11.20 -15.52 -0.96
C LEU A 230 11.47 -15.14 -2.42
N ARG A 231 12.70 -14.71 -2.73
CA ARG A 231 13.13 -14.44 -4.10
C ARG A 231 13.09 -15.69 -4.98
N ALA A 232 13.50 -16.84 -4.46
CA ALA A 232 13.52 -18.11 -5.18
C ALA A 232 12.11 -18.62 -5.51
N ILE A 233 11.14 -18.48 -4.61
CA ILE A 233 9.74 -18.88 -4.83
C ILE A 233 8.93 -17.87 -5.66
N GLY A 234 9.57 -16.79 -6.13
CA GLY A 234 9.01 -15.87 -7.11
C GLY A 234 8.28 -14.65 -6.54
N VAL A 235 8.48 -14.31 -5.26
CA VAL A 235 8.02 -13.01 -4.71
C VAL A 235 8.59 -11.87 -5.57
N ASN A 236 7.78 -10.84 -5.80
CA ASN A 236 8.14 -9.71 -6.65
C ASN A 236 8.49 -8.43 -5.92
N ARG A 237 7.95 -8.27 -4.71
CA ARG A 237 8.19 -7.09 -3.90
C ARG A 237 8.37 -7.50 -2.44
N VAL A 238 9.40 -6.98 -1.80
CA VAL A 238 9.50 -6.95 -0.34
C VAL A 238 9.55 -5.52 0.13
N SER A 239 8.88 -5.22 1.23
CA SER A 239 8.80 -3.87 1.76
C SER A 239 9.00 -3.82 3.26
N PHE A 240 9.75 -2.82 3.69
CA PHE A 240 10.11 -2.58 5.08
C PHE A 240 9.71 -1.17 5.49
N CYS A 241 8.68 -1.07 6.32
CA CYS A 241 8.19 0.20 6.82
C CYS A 241 8.93 0.55 8.11
N PHE A 242 9.98 1.36 7.99
CA PHE A 242 10.69 1.91 9.16
C PHE A 242 10.13 3.27 9.57
N GLU A 243 9.35 3.92 8.70
CA GLU A 243 8.47 5.07 8.97
C GLU A 243 9.18 6.38 9.26
N ILE A 244 10.18 6.36 10.12
CA ILE A 244 10.93 7.51 10.60
C ILE A 244 12.41 7.24 10.38
N PHE A 245 13.11 8.19 9.76
CA PHE A 245 14.54 8.07 9.49
C PHE A 245 15.40 8.79 10.52
N ASP A 246 14.85 9.83 11.16
CA ASP A 246 15.49 10.44 12.33
C ASP A 246 15.53 9.44 13.50
N ARG A 247 16.72 9.22 14.07
CA ARG A 247 16.93 8.19 15.09
C ARG A 247 16.21 8.47 16.40
N GLN A 248 16.15 9.73 16.82
CA GLN A 248 15.51 10.10 18.08
C GLN A 248 13.99 10.00 17.93
N LEU A 249 13.45 10.51 16.82
CA LEU A 249 12.02 10.38 16.53
C LEU A 249 11.60 8.93 16.30
N PHE A 250 12.47 8.08 15.72
CA PHE A 250 12.18 6.65 15.57
C PHE A 250 12.02 5.95 16.91
N GLU A 251 12.89 6.22 17.88
CA GLU A 251 12.75 5.70 19.26
C GLU A 251 11.47 6.20 19.93
N GLU A 252 11.16 7.48 19.78
CA GLU A 252 9.99 8.09 20.40
C GLU A 252 8.66 7.62 19.79
N ILE A 253 8.57 7.57 18.46
CA ILE A 253 7.33 7.35 17.71
C ILE A 253 7.09 5.85 17.48
N CYS A 254 8.16 5.05 17.38
CA CYS A 254 8.11 3.62 17.09
C CYS A 254 8.81 2.79 18.19
N PRO A 255 8.44 2.93 19.48
CA PRO A 255 9.21 2.37 20.59
C PRO A 255 9.39 0.85 20.51
N GLY A 256 8.35 0.10 20.13
CA GLY A 256 8.44 -1.35 19.93
C GLY A 256 9.40 -1.76 18.81
N LYS A 257 9.37 -1.05 17.66
CA LYS A 257 10.31 -1.32 16.54
C LYS A 257 11.74 -1.00 16.94
N HIS A 258 11.94 0.08 17.70
CA HIS A 258 13.25 0.45 18.22
C HIS A 258 13.81 -0.62 19.16
N ALA A 259 13.04 -1.04 20.16
CA ALA A 259 13.48 -2.04 21.12
C ALA A 259 13.76 -3.41 20.47
N GLU A 260 12.94 -3.82 19.50
CA GLU A 260 12.99 -5.16 18.92
C GLU A 260 14.08 -5.32 17.84
N TYR A 261 14.23 -4.33 16.96
CA TYR A 261 15.10 -4.41 15.79
C TYR A 261 16.10 -3.26 15.69
N GLY A 262 15.71 -2.07 16.18
CA GLY A 262 16.42 -0.83 15.90
C GLY A 262 16.30 -0.40 14.42
N LEU A 263 16.57 0.89 14.15
CA LEU A 263 16.48 1.41 12.78
C LEU A 263 17.50 0.74 11.85
N ASP A 264 18.71 0.44 12.34
CA ASP A 264 19.79 -0.11 11.53
C ASP A 264 19.46 -1.48 10.92
N HIS A 265 18.70 -2.33 11.62
CA HIS A 265 18.30 -3.63 11.08
C HIS A 265 17.26 -3.50 9.95
N TYR A 266 16.35 -2.52 10.05
CA TYR A 266 15.45 -2.17 8.93
C TYR A 266 16.24 -1.69 7.70
N LEU A 267 17.18 -0.77 7.92
CA LEU A 267 18.04 -0.25 6.84
C LEU A 267 18.89 -1.37 6.21
N GLU A 268 19.42 -2.28 7.03
CA GLU A 268 20.17 -3.43 6.54
C GLU A 268 19.29 -4.39 5.73
N ALA A 269 18.06 -4.65 6.16
CA ALA A 269 17.11 -5.48 5.42
C ALA A 269 16.77 -4.90 4.04
N VAL A 270 16.52 -3.58 3.96
CA VAL A 270 16.32 -2.88 2.67
C VAL A 270 17.55 -3.03 1.78
N ARG A 271 18.75 -2.76 2.30
CA ARG A 271 20.01 -2.87 1.54
C ARG A 271 20.25 -4.30 1.04
N TYR A 272 20.07 -5.29 1.91
CA TYR A 272 20.24 -6.71 1.59
C TYR A 272 19.28 -7.12 0.47
N CYS A 273 17.99 -6.81 0.60
CA CYS A 273 16.98 -7.21 -0.36
C CYS A 273 17.15 -6.49 -1.70
N ALA A 274 17.56 -5.22 -1.73
CA ALA A 274 17.82 -4.50 -2.97
C ALA A 274 18.97 -5.14 -3.79
N ALA A 275 19.93 -5.79 -3.12
CA ALA A 275 21.01 -6.53 -3.78
C ALA A 275 20.55 -7.87 -4.42
N LEU A 276 19.34 -8.36 -4.11
CA LEU A 276 18.82 -9.63 -4.64
C LEU A 276 18.23 -9.53 -6.06
N THR A 277 18.18 -8.34 -6.66
CA THR A 277 17.61 -8.08 -8.00
C THR A 277 18.17 -8.97 -9.12
N ARG A 278 19.41 -9.49 -8.97
CA ARG A 278 20.07 -10.38 -9.94
C ARG A 278 19.99 -11.87 -9.59
N LYS A 279 19.37 -12.23 -8.47
CA LYS A 279 19.15 -13.62 -8.04
C LYS A 279 17.74 -14.09 -8.42
N GLY A 280 17.46 -15.37 -8.21
CA GLY A 280 16.14 -15.96 -8.40
C GLY A 280 15.69 -16.14 -9.86
N PRO A 281 14.41 -16.44 -10.08
CA PRO A 281 13.85 -16.64 -11.42
C PRO A 281 13.97 -15.39 -12.29
N ARG A 282 14.42 -15.56 -13.53
CA ARG A 282 14.68 -14.43 -14.46
C ARG A 282 13.42 -13.73 -14.97
N ASP A 283 12.30 -14.45 -14.95
CA ASP A 283 10.99 -14.00 -15.43
C ASP A 283 10.13 -13.36 -14.33
N GLU A 284 10.53 -13.51 -13.07
CA GLU A 284 9.91 -12.82 -11.94
C GLU A 284 10.70 -11.54 -11.62
N PRO A 285 10.11 -10.33 -11.75
CA PRO A 285 10.77 -9.10 -11.29
C PRO A 285 10.98 -9.15 -9.77
N TRP A 286 11.94 -8.39 -9.26
CA TRP A 286 12.16 -8.16 -7.83
C TRP A 286 12.37 -6.67 -7.55
N VAL A 287 11.60 -6.14 -6.62
CA VAL A 287 11.67 -4.77 -6.14
C VAL A 287 11.75 -4.80 -4.62
N THR A 288 12.59 -3.95 -4.05
CA THR A 288 12.62 -3.72 -2.61
C THR A 288 12.15 -2.31 -2.33
N ASN A 289 11.30 -2.16 -1.34
CA ASN A 289 10.81 -0.87 -0.88
C ASN A 289 11.29 -0.60 0.54
N GLY A 290 11.71 0.65 0.78
CA GLY A 290 11.76 1.23 2.12
C GLY A 290 10.58 2.19 2.25
N GLU A 291 9.82 2.09 3.34
CA GLU A 291 8.65 2.96 3.54
C GLU A 291 8.85 3.92 4.71
N ILE A 292 8.45 5.17 4.46
CA ILE A 292 8.51 6.29 5.42
C ILE A 292 7.17 7.03 5.48
N ILE A 293 6.96 7.75 6.58
CA ILE A 293 5.83 8.65 6.79
C ILE A 293 6.36 10.08 6.84
N ALA A 294 6.10 10.86 5.78
CA ALA A 294 6.42 12.28 5.74
C ALA A 294 5.44 13.07 6.62
N GLY A 295 5.94 14.05 7.36
CA GLY A 295 5.16 14.88 8.29
C GLY A 295 5.24 14.47 9.76
N LEU A 296 5.92 13.35 10.07
CA LEU A 296 6.29 12.99 11.45
C LEU A 296 7.75 13.34 11.79
N GLU A 297 8.51 13.79 10.81
CA GLU A 297 9.88 14.28 10.92
C GLU A 297 10.05 15.49 9.99
N PRO A 298 11.09 16.33 10.19
CA PRO A 298 11.35 17.46 9.30
C PRO A 298 11.47 17.00 7.84
N PRO A 299 10.98 17.77 6.85
CA PRO A 299 11.05 17.42 5.43
C PRO A 299 12.45 17.02 4.96
N GLU A 300 13.50 17.66 5.49
CA GLU A 300 14.89 17.34 5.18
C GLU A 300 15.28 15.91 5.60
N SER A 301 14.69 15.40 6.70
CA SER A 301 14.90 14.01 7.13
C SER A 301 14.29 13.03 6.14
N SER A 302 13.05 13.28 5.71
CA SER A 302 12.37 12.42 4.73
C SER A 302 13.05 12.46 3.36
N ILE A 303 13.60 13.62 2.95
CA ILE A 303 14.42 13.74 1.74
C ILE A 303 15.70 12.90 1.88
N ARG A 304 16.41 12.96 3.03
CA ARG A 304 17.59 12.11 3.27
C ARG A 304 17.24 10.62 3.25
N ALA A 305 16.06 10.24 3.77
CA ALA A 305 15.58 8.88 3.72
C ALA A 305 15.36 8.41 2.28
N ILE A 306 14.69 9.22 1.45
CA ILE A 306 14.50 8.97 0.01
C ILE A 306 15.85 8.79 -0.70
N ASP A 307 16.81 9.68 -0.44
CA ASP A 307 18.15 9.60 -1.03
C ASP A 307 18.86 8.31 -0.62
N TRP A 308 18.78 7.95 0.65
CA TRP A 308 19.38 6.72 1.16
C TRP A 308 18.73 5.48 0.52
N ILE A 309 17.39 5.37 0.52
CA ILE A 309 16.65 4.23 -0.05
C ILE A 309 17.02 4.05 -1.53
N THR A 310 17.00 5.12 -2.31
CA THR A 310 17.32 5.05 -3.74
C THR A 310 18.81 4.77 -3.99
N SER A 311 19.71 5.20 -3.10
CA SER A 311 21.15 4.93 -3.22
C SER A 311 21.50 3.44 -3.14
N VAL A 312 20.73 2.65 -2.38
CA VAL A 312 20.92 1.20 -2.27
C VAL A 312 20.17 0.40 -3.34
N GLY A 313 19.44 1.08 -4.23
CA GLY A 313 18.68 0.47 -5.32
C GLY A 313 17.25 0.06 -4.96
N ALA A 314 16.75 0.48 -3.80
CA ALA A 314 15.36 0.29 -3.39
C ALA A 314 14.48 1.47 -3.85
N VAL A 315 13.16 1.25 -3.91
CA VAL A 315 12.17 2.27 -4.28
C VAL A 315 11.52 2.81 -3.00
N PRO A 316 11.56 4.13 -2.74
CA PRO A 316 10.87 4.68 -1.59
C PRO A 316 9.36 4.62 -1.77
N THR A 317 8.65 4.21 -0.72
CA THR A 317 7.20 4.43 -0.57
C THR A 317 7.02 5.50 0.49
N VAL A 318 6.31 6.58 0.17
CA VAL A 318 6.14 7.72 1.07
C VAL A 318 4.67 7.94 1.33
N CYS A 319 4.26 7.78 2.59
CA CYS A 319 2.94 8.13 3.09
C CYS A 319 2.95 9.55 3.64
N VAL A 320 1.83 10.27 3.55
CA VAL A 320 1.63 11.52 4.30
C VAL A 320 1.06 11.15 5.67
N PHE A 321 1.62 11.72 6.74
CA PHE A 321 1.09 11.54 8.08
C PHE A 321 -0.37 12.03 8.17
N ARG A 322 -1.21 11.22 8.82
CA ARG A 322 -2.61 11.54 9.11
C ARG A 322 -2.85 11.32 10.61
N PRO A 323 -3.30 12.33 11.35
CA PRO A 323 -3.77 12.17 12.73
C PRO A 323 -5.05 11.34 12.77
N LEU A 324 -4.93 10.03 13.00
CA LEU A 324 -6.07 9.12 12.97
C LEU A 324 -6.74 9.02 14.34
N THR A 325 -8.07 9.14 14.36
CA THR A 325 -8.88 9.04 15.57
C THR A 325 -8.62 7.74 16.33
N GLY A 326 -8.30 7.86 17.62
CA GLY A 326 -8.02 6.73 18.52
C GLY A 326 -6.53 6.34 18.60
N THR A 327 -5.65 6.93 17.79
CA THR A 327 -4.19 6.72 17.90
C THR A 327 -3.58 7.64 18.96
N ASP A 328 -2.34 7.38 19.36
CA ASP A 328 -1.65 8.21 20.35
C ASP A 328 -1.32 9.60 19.77
N LEU A 329 -1.26 9.72 18.43
CA LEU A 329 -1.08 10.99 17.70
C LEU A 329 -2.38 11.56 17.12
N GLN A 330 -3.56 11.15 17.60
CA GLN A 330 -4.85 11.59 17.05
C GLN A 330 -5.08 13.12 17.13
N ASN A 331 -4.41 13.80 18.07
CA ASN A 331 -4.51 15.24 18.29
C ASN A 331 -3.32 16.02 17.71
N ALA A 332 -2.43 15.36 16.97
CA ALA A 332 -1.38 16.06 16.24
C ALA A 332 -2.00 16.81 15.05
N GLU A 333 -1.31 17.84 14.56
CA GLU A 333 -1.67 18.49 13.31
C GLU A 333 -1.18 17.67 12.10
N PRO A 334 -1.94 17.60 11.00
CA PRO A 334 -1.41 17.08 9.75
C PRO A 334 -0.29 17.98 9.21
N PRO A 335 0.61 17.47 8.36
CA PRO A 335 1.67 18.30 7.79
C PRO A 335 1.12 19.35 6.83
N GLU A 336 1.82 20.49 6.75
CA GLU A 336 1.52 21.51 5.75
C GLU A 336 1.92 21.02 4.35
N THR A 337 1.04 21.23 3.36
CA THR A 337 1.26 20.76 1.99
C THR A 337 2.54 21.33 1.39
N GLU A 338 2.82 22.62 1.64
CA GLU A 338 4.03 23.31 1.19
C GLU A 338 5.33 22.61 1.63
N GLU A 339 5.34 22.03 2.83
CA GLU A 339 6.49 21.27 3.35
C GLU A 339 6.61 19.88 2.71
N MET A 340 5.49 19.30 2.28
CA MET A 340 5.47 17.98 1.63
C MET A 340 5.87 18.04 0.15
N ILE A 341 5.59 19.15 -0.55
CA ILE A 341 5.96 19.33 -1.98
C ILE A 341 7.43 18.98 -2.27
N PRO A 342 8.45 19.50 -1.55
CA PRO A 342 9.84 19.13 -1.83
C PRO A 342 10.14 17.66 -1.57
N VAL A 343 9.50 17.02 -0.58
CA VAL A 343 9.65 15.57 -0.30
C VAL A 343 9.17 14.74 -1.47
N PHE A 344 7.94 14.96 -1.95
CA PHE A 344 7.38 14.22 -3.08
C PHE A 344 8.01 14.58 -4.43
N ARG A 345 8.49 15.82 -4.60
CA ARG A 345 9.35 16.18 -5.73
C ARG A 345 10.62 15.33 -5.73
N ARG A 346 11.31 15.24 -4.58
CA ARG A 346 12.54 14.43 -4.45
C ARG A 346 12.27 12.95 -4.70
N LEU A 347 11.13 12.42 -4.24
CA LEU A 347 10.71 11.05 -4.49
C LEU A 347 10.78 10.69 -5.99
N PHE A 348 10.20 11.54 -6.85
CA PHE A 348 10.27 11.35 -8.30
C PHE A 348 11.70 11.49 -8.82
N GLU A 349 12.36 12.60 -8.50
CA GLU A 349 13.69 12.92 -9.03
C GLU A 349 14.72 11.84 -8.69
N ALA A 350 14.79 11.42 -7.44
CA ALA A 350 15.73 10.40 -6.97
C ALA A 350 15.52 9.05 -7.69
N CYS A 351 14.26 8.64 -7.88
CA CYS A 351 13.94 7.41 -8.62
C CYS A 351 14.41 7.49 -10.08
N MET A 352 14.23 8.66 -10.72
CA MET A 352 14.64 8.86 -12.11
C MET A 352 16.15 8.96 -12.28
N GLU A 353 16.84 9.67 -11.38
CA GLU A 353 18.31 9.79 -11.35
C GLU A 353 19.00 8.44 -11.16
N LYS A 354 18.47 7.59 -10.26
CA LYS A 354 19.00 6.25 -10.00
C LYS A 354 18.51 5.20 -10.99
N GLY A 355 17.65 5.58 -11.94
CA GLY A 355 17.19 4.71 -13.01
C GLY A 355 16.29 3.56 -12.55
N LEU A 356 15.58 3.73 -11.44
CA LEU A 356 14.74 2.71 -10.80
C LEU A 356 13.50 2.35 -11.63
N PRO A 357 12.96 1.12 -11.51
CA PRO A 357 11.89 0.60 -12.36
C PRO A 357 10.47 1.03 -11.89
N ILE A 358 10.21 2.33 -11.77
CA ILE A 358 8.89 2.87 -11.37
C ILE A 358 7.87 2.82 -12.52
N GLY A 359 6.57 2.66 -12.22
CA GLY A 359 5.49 2.67 -13.21
C GLY A 359 5.54 1.58 -14.28
N VAL A 360 6.15 0.42 -13.98
CA VAL A 360 6.33 -0.70 -14.95
C VAL A 360 5.24 -1.77 -14.83
N ALA A 361 4.80 -2.08 -13.60
CA ALA A 361 3.83 -3.14 -13.36
C ALA A 361 2.44 -2.74 -13.90
N PRO A 362 1.73 -3.64 -14.61
CA PRO A 362 0.45 -3.31 -15.22
C PRO A 362 -0.66 -3.22 -14.16
N ASN A 363 -1.59 -2.28 -14.36
CA ASN A 363 -2.77 -2.07 -13.50
C ASN A 363 -2.44 -1.90 -12.01
N ILE A 364 -1.36 -1.18 -11.70
CA ILE A 364 -1.00 -0.80 -10.32
C ILE A 364 -1.30 0.67 -10.12
N HIS A 365 -2.41 0.95 -9.44
CA HIS A 365 -2.75 2.25 -8.92
C HIS A 365 -2.95 2.11 -7.42
N VAL A 366 -2.38 3.05 -6.65
CA VAL A 366 -2.41 2.99 -5.18
C VAL A 366 -3.12 4.24 -4.66
N SER A 367 -4.10 4.03 -3.78
CA SER A 367 -4.92 5.11 -3.21
C SER A 367 -4.32 5.71 -1.93
N LEU A 368 -3.47 4.98 -1.22
CA LEU A 368 -2.96 5.38 0.11
C LEU A 368 -1.70 6.26 0.06
N VAL A 369 -0.96 6.24 -1.06
CA VAL A 369 0.29 6.99 -1.23
C VAL A 369 0.33 7.67 -2.59
N MET A 370 1.30 8.58 -2.77
CA MET A 370 1.68 9.01 -4.10
C MET A 370 2.73 8.07 -4.67
N LEU A 371 2.46 7.48 -5.84
CA LEU A 371 3.48 6.74 -6.57
C LEU A 371 4.54 7.72 -7.12
N PRO A 372 5.81 7.31 -7.25
CA PRO A 372 6.87 8.20 -7.73
C PRO A 372 6.53 8.86 -9.07
N GLU A 373 5.93 8.14 -10.02
CA GLU A 373 5.54 8.67 -11.33
C GLU A 373 4.37 9.66 -11.30
N GLU A 374 3.53 9.61 -10.26
CA GLU A 374 2.46 10.60 -10.03
C GLU A 374 3.06 11.94 -9.59
N CYS A 375 4.19 11.89 -8.87
CA CYS A 375 4.89 13.07 -8.36
C CYS A 375 5.65 13.87 -9.44
N ARG A 376 5.71 13.37 -10.69
CA ARG A 376 6.39 14.06 -11.81
C ARG A 376 5.95 15.51 -11.99
N ALA A 377 4.66 15.80 -11.80
CA ALA A 377 4.12 17.15 -11.98
C ALA A 377 4.56 18.14 -10.87
N LEU A 378 5.24 17.66 -9.81
CA LEU A 378 5.83 18.49 -8.77
C LEU A 378 7.29 18.90 -9.08
N SER A 379 7.89 18.32 -10.12
CA SER A 379 9.28 18.58 -10.54
C SER A 379 9.33 19.36 -11.86
N SER A 380 10.31 20.27 -11.96
CA SER A 380 10.66 20.94 -13.21
C SER A 380 11.67 20.14 -14.06
N HIS A 381 12.31 19.12 -13.48
CA HIS A 381 13.32 18.31 -14.14
C HIS A 381 12.70 17.35 -15.17
N ARG A 382 13.43 17.09 -16.25
CA ARG A 382 13.02 16.17 -17.31
C ARG A 382 14.04 15.06 -17.48
N TYR A 383 13.55 13.82 -17.55
CA TYR A 383 14.36 12.61 -17.68
C TYR A 383 13.96 11.82 -18.93
N PRO A 384 14.21 12.34 -20.15
CA PRO A 384 13.67 11.75 -21.38
C PRO A 384 14.15 10.32 -21.63
N LEU A 385 15.44 10.04 -21.40
CA LEU A 385 16.03 8.71 -21.60
C LEU A 385 15.42 7.67 -20.65
N GLN A 386 15.40 7.97 -19.34
CA GLN A 386 14.81 7.06 -18.35
C GLN A 386 13.30 6.90 -18.57
N THR A 387 12.58 7.97 -18.95
CA THR A 387 11.15 7.90 -19.30
C THR A 387 10.91 6.95 -20.47
N LEU A 388 11.73 7.05 -21.53
CA LEU A 388 11.64 6.16 -22.68
C LEU A 388 11.93 4.70 -22.28
N LYS A 389 12.97 4.47 -21.47
CA LYS A 389 13.31 3.14 -20.93
C LYS A 389 12.14 2.54 -20.14
N LEU A 390 11.55 3.29 -19.20
CA LEU A 390 10.42 2.81 -18.39
C LEU A 390 9.20 2.49 -19.25
N ARG A 391 8.86 3.32 -20.25
CA ARG A 391 7.77 3.03 -21.20
C ARG A 391 8.02 1.74 -21.99
N ALA A 392 9.26 1.53 -22.45
CA ALA A 392 9.63 0.30 -23.15
C ALA A 392 9.53 -0.92 -22.22
N MET A 393 10.03 -0.81 -20.98
CA MET A 393 9.92 -1.84 -19.95
C MET A 393 8.46 -2.18 -19.66
N ALA A 394 7.62 -1.20 -19.37
CA ALA A 394 6.19 -1.39 -19.10
C ALA A 394 5.48 -2.10 -20.25
N LYS A 395 5.76 -1.70 -21.51
CA LYS A 395 5.17 -2.33 -22.71
C LYS A 395 5.61 -3.78 -22.88
N VAL A 396 6.90 -4.08 -22.73
CA VAL A 396 7.43 -5.44 -22.89
C VAL A 396 6.97 -6.34 -21.76
N PHE A 397 7.07 -5.86 -20.51
CA PHE A 397 6.65 -6.58 -19.33
C PHE A 397 5.15 -6.85 -19.35
N GLY A 398 4.31 -5.83 -19.58
CA GLY A 398 2.86 -5.97 -19.66
C GLY A 398 2.41 -6.98 -20.72
N ARG A 399 3.02 -6.97 -21.92
CA ARG A 399 2.72 -7.96 -22.96
C ARG A 399 3.03 -9.39 -22.53
N ARG A 400 4.20 -9.62 -21.92
CA ARG A 400 4.62 -10.94 -21.44
C ARG A 400 3.74 -11.41 -20.28
N PHE A 401 3.46 -10.50 -19.35
CA PHE A 401 2.66 -10.76 -18.17
C PHE A 401 1.20 -11.09 -18.55
N ASN A 402 0.56 -10.29 -19.41
CA ASN A 402 -0.81 -10.58 -19.85
C ASN A 402 -0.90 -11.92 -20.59
N LYS A 403 0.07 -12.24 -21.46
CA LYS A 403 0.13 -13.55 -22.12
C LYS A 403 0.28 -14.71 -21.11
N ARG A 404 1.00 -14.49 -20.00
CA ARG A 404 1.09 -15.47 -18.90
C ARG A 404 -0.27 -15.61 -18.22
N LEU A 405 -0.94 -14.51 -17.88
CA LEU A 405 -2.26 -14.55 -17.24
C LEU A 405 -3.31 -15.25 -18.11
N GLU A 406 -3.36 -14.94 -19.41
CA GLU A 406 -4.26 -15.60 -20.38
C GLU A 406 -4.04 -17.12 -20.41
N ARG A 407 -2.77 -17.56 -20.45
CA ARG A 407 -2.43 -18.98 -20.42
C ARG A 407 -2.89 -19.66 -19.13
N MET A 408 -2.76 -18.99 -17.99
CA MET A 408 -3.16 -19.54 -16.70
C MET A 408 -4.68 -19.58 -16.52
N SER A 409 -5.41 -18.64 -17.13
CA SER A 409 -6.89 -18.70 -17.19
C SER A 409 -7.40 -19.80 -18.14
N ALA A 410 -6.65 -20.14 -19.18
CA ALA A 410 -7.02 -21.19 -20.13
C ALA A 410 -6.60 -22.62 -19.68
N ALA A 411 -5.73 -22.74 -18.68
CA ALA A 411 -5.32 -24.03 -18.16
C ALA A 411 -6.46 -24.67 -17.35
N PRO A 412 -6.73 -25.99 -17.48
CA PRO A 412 -7.68 -26.67 -16.62
C PRO A 412 -7.26 -26.52 -15.16
N ALA A 413 -8.23 -26.36 -14.26
CA ALA A 413 -7.97 -26.20 -12.83
C ALA A 413 -7.04 -27.32 -12.35
N VAL A 414 -5.88 -26.95 -11.79
CA VAL A 414 -4.93 -27.91 -11.24
C VAL A 414 -5.64 -28.61 -10.09
N SER A 415 -5.93 -29.91 -10.26
CA SER A 415 -6.48 -30.76 -9.20
C SER A 415 -5.58 -30.67 -7.96
N ALA A 416 -6.18 -30.46 -6.79
CA ALA A 416 -5.45 -30.50 -5.53
C ALA A 416 -4.68 -31.83 -5.44
N PRO A 417 -3.42 -31.84 -4.94
CA PRO A 417 -2.73 -33.10 -4.70
C PRO A 417 -3.54 -33.92 -3.69
N GLU A 418 -3.84 -35.18 -4.04
CA GLU A 418 -4.44 -36.14 -3.11
C GLU A 418 -3.57 -36.19 -1.85
N THR A 419 -4.17 -35.87 -0.71
CA THR A 419 -3.57 -36.10 0.59
C THR A 419 -3.28 -37.60 0.70
N ALA A 420 -2.00 -37.97 0.68
CA ALA A 420 -1.57 -39.33 0.98
C ALA A 420 -2.16 -39.73 2.33
N ALA A 421 -3.07 -40.70 2.31
CA ALA A 421 -3.62 -41.30 3.50
C ALA A 421 -2.45 -41.85 4.33
N ALA A 422 -2.26 -41.29 5.53
CA ALA A 422 -1.40 -41.88 6.52
C ALA A 422 -2.04 -43.20 6.94
N GLU A 423 -1.46 -44.32 6.48
CA GLU A 423 -1.75 -45.64 7.04
C GLU A 423 -1.38 -45.62 8.52
N SER A 424 -2.41 -45.73 9.36
CA SER A 424 -2.29 -45.97 10.78
C SER A 424 -1.69 -47.35 11.03
N VAL A 425 -0.45 -47.39 11.50
CA VAL A 425 0.08 -48.56 12.21
C VAL A 425 -0.07 -48.27 13.71
N MET A 426 -1.19 -48.70 14.28
CA MET A 426 -1.30 -49.46 15.54
C MET A 426 -2.76 -49.80 15.83
#